data_AF-A0A5E4I7F1-F1
#
_entry.id   AF-A0A5E4I7F1-F1
#
_cell.length_a   1.000
_cell.length_b   1.000
_cell.length_c   1.000
_cell.angle_alpha   90.00
_cell.angle_beta   90.00
_cell.angle_gamma   90.00
#
_symmetry.space_group_name_H-M   'P 1'
#
loop_
_entity.id
_entity.type
_entity.pdbx_description
1 polymer ?
#
loop_
_entity_poly.entity_id
_entity_poly.type
_entity_poly.pdbx_seq_one_letter_code
_entity_poly.pdbx_strand_id
1 'polypeptide(L)' 'MVDGTGMCGGCRVLIDGKTKFACVDGPEFDGHKVDYDNLMLRNRRFIHAEGEACRLADVQ' A
#
# COMPACT_ATOMS: atom_id res chain seq x y z
N MET A 1 5.48 -0.24 0.67
CA MET A 1 5.82 -1.64 1.02
C MET A 1 6.87 -1.62 2.13
N VAL A 2 7.15 -2.75 2.81
CA VAL A 2 8.20 -2.80 3.85
C VAL A 2 9.27 -3.82 3.48
N ASP A 3 8.96 -5.11 3.57
CA ASP A 3 9.89 -6.22 3.30
C ASP A 3 9.99 -6.58 1.80
N GLY A 4 8.86 -6.56 1.09
CA GLY A 4 8.80 -6.92 -0.32
C GLY A 4 8.90 -8.42 -0.62
N THR A 5 8.90 -9.29 0.39
CA THR A 5 9.11 -10.74 0.24
C THR A 5 7.97 -11.60 0.81
N GLY A 6 6.86 -10.97 1.22
CA GLY A 6 5.63 -11.66 1.62
C GLY A 6 5.52 -11.97 3.12
N MET A 7 6.40 -11.43 3.95
CA MET A 7 6.46 -11.67 5.39
C MET A 7 5.70 -10.63 6.23
N CYS A 8 5.56 -9.38 5.76
CA CYS A 8 4.96 -8.32 6.60
C CYS A 8 3.47 -8.01 6.33
N GLY A 9 2.94 -8.33 5.14
CA GLY A 9 1.57 -7.98 4.75
C GLY A 9 1.29 -6.46 4.60
N GLY A 10 2.32 -5.61 4.67
CA GLY A 10 2.21 -4.16 4.48
C GLY A 10 1.69 -3.76 3.10
N CYS A 11 1.93 -4.60 2.09
CA CYS A 11 1.45 -4.44 0.71
C CYS A 11 0.12 -5.16 0.43
N ARG A 12 -0.63 -5.60 1.46
CA ARG A 12 -1.88 -6.31 1.22
C ARG A 12 -2.90 -5.47 0.44
N VAL A 13 -3.60 -6.13 -0.46
CA VAL A 13 -4.69 -5.61 -1.30
C VAL A 13 -5.86 -6.59 -1.29
N LEU A 14 -7.08 -6.09 -1.52
CA LEU A 14 -8.26 -6.91 -1.74
C LEU A 14 -8.52 -7.02 -3.24
N ILE A 15 -8.47 -8.23 -3.76
CA ILE A 15 -8.74 -8.57 -5.16
C ILE A 15 -9.89 -9.57 -5.16
N ASP A 16 -11.03 -9.21 -5.74
CA ASP A 16 -12.23 -10.06 -5.79
C ASP A 16 -12.63 -10.60 -4.40
N GLY A 17 -12.62 -9.70 -3.39
CA GLY A 17 -12.92 -10.01 -2.00
C GLY A 17 -11.85 -10.82 -1.25
N LYS A 18 -10.71 -11.17 -1.88
CA LYS A 18 -9.64 -11.96 -1.27
C LYS A 18 -8.42 -11.11 -0.95
N THR A 19 -7.85 -11.33 0.23
CA THR A 19 -6.57 -10.72 0.62
C THR A 19 -5.44 -11.33 -0.20
N LYS A 20 -4.66 -10.47 -0.86
CA LYS A 20 -3.46 -10.78 -1.64
C LYS A 20 -2.32 -9.87 -1.25
N PHE A 21 -1.07 -10.28 -1.45
CA PHE A 21 0.12 -9.49 -1.14
C PHE A 21 0.78 -9.02 -2.43
N ALA A 22 0.70 -7.72 -2.73
CA ALA A 22 1.15 -7.19 -4.02
C ALA A 22 2.63 -7.44 -4.35
N CYS A 23 3.49 -7.66 -3.34
CA CYS A 23 4.92 -7.94 -3.58
C CYS A 23 5.23 -9.40 -3.97
N VAL A 24 4.29 -10.33 -3.78
CA VAL A 24 4.47 -11.76 -4.12
C VAL A 24 3.39 -12.30 -5.05
N ASP A 25 2.15 -11.87 -4.88
CA ASP A 25 1.01 -12.23 -5.76
C ASP A 25 0.86 -11.28 -6.96
N GLY A 26 1.55 -10.14 -6.98
CA GLY A 26 1.40 -9.06 -7.97
C GLY A 26 2.76 -8.60 -8.55
N PRO A 27 2.97 -7.29 -8.81
CA PRO A 27 2.11 -6.14 -8.48
C PRO A 27 0.93 -5.95 -9.45
N GLU A 28 0.94 -6.68 -10.56
CA GLU A 28 -0.09 -6.62 -11.59
C GLU A 28 -1.31 -7.47 -11.22
N PHE A 29 -2.50 -6.88 -11.31
CA PHE A 29 -3.78 -7.53 -11.06
C PHE A 29 -4.79 -7.08 -12.12
N ASP A 30 -5.89 -7.84 -12.27
CA ASP A 30 -7.06 -7.38 -13.00
C ASP A 30 -7.66 -6.17 -12.28
N GLY A 31 -7.49 -4.98 -12.87
CA GLY A 31 -7.91 -3.71 -12.28
C GLY A 31 -9.40 -3.66 -11.93
N HIS A 32 -10.27 -4.37 -12.66
CA HIS A 32 -11.70 -4.39 -12.36
C HIS A 32 -12.05 -5.16 -11.09
N LYS A 33 -11.11 -5.95 -10.56
CA LYS A 33 -11.29 -6.74 -9.34
C LYS A 33 -10.67 -6.09 -8.11
N VAL A 34 -10.01 -4.94 -8.27
CA VAL A 34 -9.33 -4.23 -7.18
C VAL A 34 -10.36 -3.46 -6.35
N ASP A 35 -10.32 -3.62 -5.03
CA ASP A 35 -10.99 -2.71 -4.10
C ASP A 35 -10.16 -1.42 -3.97
N TYR A 36 -10.46 -0.43 -4.81
CA TYR A 36 -9.75 0.84 -4.82
C TYR A 36 -10.02 1.71 -3.58
N ASP A 37 -11.21 1.60 -2.98
CA ASP A 37 -11.54 2.36 -1.77
C ASP A 37 -10.66 1.90 -0.60
N ASN A 38 -10.52 0.58 -0.42
CA ASN A 38 -9.61 0.01 0.58
C ASN A 38 -8.15 0.37 0.29
N LEU A 39 -7.71 0.25 -0.97
CA LEU A 39 -6.34 0.58 -1.37
C LEU A 39 -5.99 2.04 -1.09
N MET A 40 -6.86 2.97 -1.49
CA MET A 40 -6.64 4.41 -1.31
C MET A 40 -6.67 4.82 0.16
N LEU A 41 -7.57 4.24 0.96
CA LEU A 41 -7.58 4.46 2.42
C LEU A 41 -6.26 4.02 3.06
N ARG A 42 -5.74 2.85 2.66
CA ARG A 42 -4.46 2.33 3.17
C ARG A 42 -3.27 3.20 2.76
N ASN A 43 -3.23 3.67 1.52
CA ASN A 43 -2.15 4.52 1.02
C ASN A 43 -2.07 5.87 1.76
N ARG A 44 -3.18 6.37 2.31
CA ARG A 44 -3.21 7.64 3.04
C ARG A 44 -2.78 7.54 4.51
N ARG A 45 -2.51 6.33 5.02
CA ARG A 45 -2.30 6.08 6.46
C ARG A 45 -1.19 6.94 7.09
N PHE A 46 -0.15 7.27 6.33
CA PHE A 46 1.06 7.91 6.82
C PHE A 46 1.25 9.37 6.35
N ILE A 47 0.28 9.99 5.68
CA ILE A 47 0.39 11.37 5.15
C ILE A 47 0.89 12.38 6.21
N HIS A 48 0.40 12.29 7.45
CA HIS A 48 0.86 13.18 8.51
C HIS A 48 2.33 12.96 8.89
N ALA A 49 2.76 11.70 9.01
CA ALA A 49 4.14 11.36 9.34
C ALA A 49 5.08 11.67 8.18
N GLU A 50 4.65 11.47 6.94
CA GLU A 50 5.37 11.87 5.72
C GLU A 50 5.59 13.39 5.68
N GLY A 51 4.55 14.19 5.95
CA GLY A 51 4.66 15.64 6.01
C GLY A 51 5.57 16.14 7.14
N GLU A 52 5.56 15.48 8.30
CA GLU A 52 6.51 15.77 9.37
C GLU A 52 7.95 15.43 8.98
N ALA A 53 8.16 14.26 8.36
CA ALA A 53 9.47 13.84 7.88
C ALA A 53 10.04 14.80 6.83
N CYS A 54 9.23 15.26 5.87
CA CYS A 54 9.63 16.27 4.87
C CYS A 54 10.08 17.58 5.52
N ARG A 55 9.33 18.07 6.54
CA ARG A 55 9.71 19.28 7.28
C ARG A 55 11.00 19.11 8.06
N LEU A 56 11.20 17.96 8.71
CA LEU A 56 12.43 17.66 9.46
C LEU A 56 13.64 17.49 8.52
N ALA A 57 13.40 17.00 7.31
CA ALA A 57 14.43 16.81 6.30
C ALA A 57 14.77 18.08 5.48
N ASP A 58 14.05 19.18 5.70
CA ASP A 58 14.15 20.42 4.91
C ASP A 58 13.93 20.19 3.40
N VAL A 59 12.98 19.32 3.07
CA VAL A 59 12.59 18.98 1.69
C VAL A 59 11.11 19.32 1.50
N GLN A 60 10.80 20.57 1.12
CA GLN A 60 9.48 21.00 0.65
C GLN A 60 9.58 21.96 -0.53
#